data_AF-A0A2N4XUA6-F1
#
_entry.id   AF-A0A2N4XUA6-F1
#
_cell.length_a   1.000
_cell.length_b   1.000
_cell.length_c   1.000
_cell.angle_alpha   90.00
_cell.angle_beta   90.00
_cell.angle_gamma   90.00
#
_symmetry.space_group_name_H-M   'P 1'
#
loop_
_entity.id
_entity.type
_entity.pdbx_description
1 polymer ?
#
loop_
_entity_poly.entity_id
_entity_poly.type
_entity_poly.pdbx_seq_one_letter_code
_entity_poly.pdbx_strand_id
1 'polypeptide(L)'
;MLIAICGPAAAQQALLTTSELRHWKLTLPLDADGDGKADEISRLAGYRNPPWFTPTTEGILFRANAGGARTSGSTAYARAELRELDESGRPAAWDCLGDTRNLKLEQVVLHTTTAKPEATIGQIHDAKNDNLMFKYVGPAGANGSTDTGRIELLWNDAAQSEVLDAAYTLGQPMRVKVAVNKGAVQVTYRNLVSGLEKQVAARLDPTSIVGACFFKVGVYIQACSKLDAYGKPNAVCEKKGWDARRYDAPEAYAEVLIQRIEM
;
A
#
# COMPACT_ATOMS: atom_id res chain seq x y z
N MET A 1 3.18 -35.46 41.73
CA MET A 1 3.61 -34.05 41.63
C MET A 1 3.79 -33.74 40.16
N LEU A 2 2.76 -33.23 39.48
CA LEU A 2 2.88 -32.77 38.09
C LEU A 2 3.21 -31.28 38.12
N ILE A 3 4.37 -30.93 37.59
CA ILE A 3 4.76 -29.55 37.32
C ILE A 3 4.14 -29.17 35.97
N ALA A 4 3.05 -28.40 35.99
CA ALA A 4 2.52 -27.77 34.79
C ALA A 4 3.44 -26.59 34.43
N ILE A 5 4.23 -26.75 33.36
CA ILE A 5 5.03 -25.68 32.80
C ILE A 5 4.09 -24.80 31.96
N CYS A 6 3.60 -23.72 32.55
CA CYS A 6 2.91 -22.67 31.82
C CYS A 6 3.97 -21.90 31.02
N GLY A 7 4.05 -22.14 29.72
CA GLY A 7 4.80 -21.25 28.82
C GLY A 7 4.19 -19.85 28.84
N PRO A 8 4.96 -18.79 28.54
CA PRO A 8 4.42 -17.44 28.48
C PRO A 8 3.40 -17.37 27.34
N ALA A 9 2.17 -16.98 27.66
CA ALA A 9 1.22 -16.54 26.65
C ALA A 9 1.83 -15.30 25.97
N ALA A 10 2.16 -15.42 24.69
CA ALA A 10 2.55 -14.25 23.90
C ALA A 10 1.40 -13.25 23.95
N ALA A 11 1.65 -12.05 24.50
CA ALA A 11 0.63 -11.01 24.55
C ALA A 11 0.14 -10.73 23.12
N GLN A 12 -1.14 -10.99 22.87
CA GLN A 12 -1.79 -10.64 21.60
C GLN A 12 -1.75 -9.11 21.50
N GLN A 13 -0.89 -8.56 20.65
CA GLN A 13 -0.86 -7.12 20.38
C GLN A 13 -2.22 -6.64 19.83
N ALA A 14 -2.61 -5.41 20.16
CA ALA A 14 -3.86 -4.83 19.68
C ALA A 14 -3.89 -4.71 18.15
N LEU A 15 -5.10 -4.73 17.58
CA LEU A 15 -5.33 -4.45 16.17
C LEU A 15 -5.42 -2.95 15.93
N LEU A 16 -5.11 -2.53 14.71
CA LEU A 16 -5.11 -1.15 14.27
C LEU A 16 -6.51 -0.54 14.41
N THR A 17 -6.54 0.59 15.09
CA THR A 17 -7.68 1.47 15.23
C THR A 17 -7.36 2.84 14.64
N THR A 18 -8.39 3.61 14.28
CA THR A 18 -8.16 4.93 13.69
C THR A 18 -7.56 5.94 14.68
N SER A 19 -7.67 5.70 16.00
CA SER A 19 -6.98 6.47 17.03
C SER A 19 -5.46 6.32 16.99
N GLU A 20 -4.95 5.21 16.45
CA GLU A 20 -3.50 4.97 16.33
C GLU A 20 -2.90 5.66 15.10
N LEU A 21 -3.75 6.17 14.19
CA LEU A 21 -3.34 6.82 12.94
C LEU A 21 -3.01 8.32 13.08
N ARG A 22 -2.59 8.79 14.27
CA ARG A 22 -2.27 10.21 14.52
C ARG A 22 -1.12 10.77 13.67
N HIS A 23 -0.23 9.89 13.23
CA HIS A 23 0.95 10.20 12.39
C HIS A 23 0.69 9.90 10.92
N TRP A 24 -0.57 10.01 10.47
CA TRP A 24 -0.95 9.73 9.10
C TRP A 24 -2.05 10.67 8.64
N LYS A 25 -1.99 11.09 7.38
CA LYS A 25 -3.17 11.57 6.64
C LYS A 25 -3.59 10.51 5.62
N LEU A 26 -4.85 10.49 5.24
CA LEU A 26 -5.42 9.57 4.26
C LEU A 26 -5.72 10.31 2.96
N THR A 27 -5.30 9.76 1.83
CA THR A 27 -5.88 10.11 0.52
C THR A 27 -7.00 9.13 0.17
N LEU A 28 -8.12 9.62 -0.35
CA LEU A 28 -9.26 8.82 -0.81
C LEU A 28 -9.37 8.81 -2.33
N PRO A 29 -9.96 7.76 -2.94
CA PRO A 29 -10.17 7.68 -4.38
C PRO A 29 -11.41 8.48 -4.84
N LEU A 30 -11.70 9.60 -4.16
CA LEU A 30 -12.89 10.43 -4.34
C LEU A 30 -12.50 11.89 -4.56
N ASP A 31 -13.34 12.59 -5.31
CA ASP A 31 -13.30 14.04 -5.52
C ASP A 31 -14.65 14.59 -5.01
N ALA A 32 -14.81 14.67 -3.69
CA ALA A 32 -16.09 15.03 -3.08
C ALA A 32 -16.35 16.54 -3.15
N ASP A 33 -15.29 17.36 -3.21
CA ASP A 33 -15.41 18.82 -3.32
C ASP A 33 -15.42 19.33 -4.78
N GLY A 34 -15.15 18.47 -5.75
CA GLY A 34 -15.24 18.77 -7.18
C GLY A 34 -14.07 19.57 -7.73
N ASP A 35 -12.92 19.62 -7.02
CA ASP A 35 -11.73 20.34 -7.45
C ASP A 35 -10.90 19.58 -8.51
N GLY A 36 -11.30 18.34 -8.84
CA GLY A 36 -10.64 17.48 -9.81
C GLY A 36 -9.49 16.67 -9.23
N LYS A 37 -9.33 16.62 -7.90
CA LYS A 37 -8.30 15.86 -7.20
C LYS A 37 -8.88 14.90 -6.17
N ALA A 38 -8.05 13.96 -5.77
CA ALA A 38 -8.34 13.05 -4.67
C ALA A 38 -8.37 13.81 -3.33
N ASP A 39 -9.44 13.60 -2.55
CA ASP A 39 -9.60 14.18 -1.22
C ASP A 39 -8.52 13.68 -0.23
N GLU A 40 -8.10 14.56 0.69
CA GLU A 40 -7.19 14.22 1.78
C GLU A 40 -7.80 14.49 3.17
N ILE A 41 -7.61 13.57 4.11
CA ILE A 41 -8.18 13.61 5.47
C ILE A 41 -7.05 13.49 6.51
N SER A 42 -6.85 14.53 7.32
CA SER A 42 -5.77 14.57 8.33
C SER A 42 -6.21 14.18 9.75
N ARG A 43 -7.51 14.12 10.05
CA ARG A 43 -8.04 13.74 11.37
C ARG A 43 -8.75 12.40 11.27
N LEU A 44 -8.00 11.33 11.53
CA LEU A 44 -8.48 9.97 11.31
C LEU A 44 -9.20 9.35 12.51
N ALA A 45 -8.97 9.83 13.74
CA ALA A 45 -9.65 9.32 14.92
C ALA A 45 -11.19 9.38 14.77
N GLY A 46 -11.84 8.21 14.78
CA GLY A 46 -13.29 8.07 14.57
C GLY A 46 -13.77 8.25 13.12
N TYR A 47 -12.87 8.58 12.19
CA TYR A 47 -13.21 8.75 10.78
C TYR A 47 -13.55 7.42 10.11
N ARG A 48 -14.54 7.44 9.21
CA ARG A 48 -14.94 6.32 8.35
C ARG A 48 -15.51 6.85 7.05
N ASN A 49 -15.24 6.17 5.95
CA ASN A 49 -15.81 6.47 4.64
C ASN A 49 -15.98 5.18 3.82
N PRO A 50 -17.04 4.39 4.09
CA PRO A 50 -17.27 3.15 3.36
C PRO A 50 -17.64 3.40 1.88
N PRO A 51 -17.14 2.57 0.94
CA PRO A 51 -16.29 1.40 1.17
C PRO A 51 -14.78 1.71 1.23
N TRP A 52 -14.36 2.95 0.98
CA TRP A 52 -12.97 3.34 0.73
C TRP A 52 -12.04 3.26 1.94
N PHE A 53 -12.57 3.56 3.13
CA PHE A 53 -11.86 3.52 4.41
C PHE A 53 -12.81 3.08 5.52
N THR A 54 -12.72 1.81 5.92
CA THR A 54 -13.70 1.19 6.82
C THR A 54 -13.00 0.50 7.99
N PRO A 55 -13.03 1.09 9.20
CA PRO A 55 -12.58 0.40 10.41
C PRO A 55 -13.47 -0.81 10.71
N THR A 56 -12.86 -1.92 11.12
CA THR A 56 -13.53 -3.19 11.47
C THR A 56 -12.98 -3.74 12.78
N THR A 57 -13.48 -4.89 13.23
CA THR A 57 -12.91 -5.62 14.36
C THR A 57 -11.59 -6.32 14.05
N GLU A 58 -11.19 -6.39 12.78
CA GLU A 58 -10.00 -7.10 12.30
C GLU A 58 -8.87 -6.16 11.85
N GLY A 59 -9.12 -4.85 11.86
CA GLY A 59 -8.20 -3.82 11.37
C GLY A 59 -8.96 -2.73 10.62
N ILE A 60 -8.34 -2.13 9.60
CA ILE A 60 -8.95 -1.10 8.77
C ILE A 60 -8.87 -1.53 7.30
N LEU A 61 -10.01 -1.53 6.62
CA LEU A 61 -10.11 -1.78 5.19
C LEU A 61 -9.80 -0.50 4.41
N PHE A 62 -8.96 -0.64 3.39
CA PHE A 62 -8.62 0.38 2.41
C PHE A 62 -9.02 -0.13 1.03
N ARG A 63 -9.86 0.60 0.32
CA ARG A 63 -10.33 0.25 -1.03
C ARG A 63 -10.09 1.38 -2.00
N ALA A 64 -9.60 1.06 -3.20
CA ALA A 64 -9.52 2.00 -4.31
C ALA A 64 -9.96 1.34 -5.61
N ASN A 65 -10.62 2.09 -6.48
CA ASN A 65 -11.12 1.63 -7.77
C ASN A 65 -10.35 2.25 -8.95
N ALA A 66 -10.35 1.56 -10.10
CA ALA A 66 -9.57 1.91 -11.28
C ALA A 66 -10.01 3.25 -11.93
N GLY A 67 -11.25 3.68 -11.69
CA GLY A 67 -11.78 4.98 -12.07
C GLY A 67 -11.79 6.02 -10.95
N GLY A 68 -11.16 5.76 -9.80
CA GLY A 68 -11.16 6.68 -8.67
C GLY A 68 -10.46 8.02 -8.97
N ALA A 69 -10.77 9.03 -8.17
CA ALA A 69 -10.07 10.32 -8.23
C ALA A 69 -8.57 10.16 -7.95
N ARG A 70 -7.78 11.10 -8.48
CA ARG A 70 -6.32 11.01 -8.53
C ARG A 70 -5.70 12.23 -7.86
N THR A 71 -4.56 12.04 -7.20
CA THR A 71 -3.85 13.11 -6.48
C THR A 71 -3.35 14.23 -7.40
N SER A 72 -3.19 13.95 -8.68
CA SER A 72 -2.76 14.90 -9.69
C SER A 72 -3.20 14.44 -11.09
N GLY A 73 -3.15 15.36 -12.05
CA GLY A 73 -3.31 15.05 -13.47
C GLY A 73 -2.13 14.29 -14.10
N SER A 74 -1.10 13.92 -13.32
CA SER A 74 0.08 13.20 -13.83
C SER A 74 0.10 11.70 -13.51
N THR A 75 -0.66 11.25 -12.50
CA THR A 75 -0.87 9.81 -12.27
C THR A 75 -2.12 9.33 -13.00
N ALA A 76 -2.12 8.06 -13.40
CA ALA A 76 -3.29 7.37 -13.95
C ALA A 76 -4.10 6.62 -12.88
N TYR A 77 -3.57 6.53 -11.66
CA TYR A 77 -3.94 5.51 -10.69
C TYR A 77 -4.50 6.14 -9.41
N ALA A 78 -5.62 5.62 -8.94
CA ALA A 78 -6.29 6.05 -7.72
C ALA A 78 -5.72 5.34 -6.48
N ARG A 79 -6.04 5.84 -5.28
CA ARG A 79 -5.55 5.24 -4.03
C ARG A 79 -6.51 5.48 -2.86
N ALA A 80 -6.50 4.55 -1.91
CA ALA A 80 -6.91 4.76 -0.53
C ALA A 80 -5.67 4.46 0.31
N GLU A 81 -4.91 5.49 0.64
CA GLU A 81 -3.54 5.32 1.09
C GLU A 81 -3.16 6.37 2.13
N LEU A 82 -2.57 5.90 3.23
CA LEU A 82 -1.99 6.73 4.26
C LEU A 82 -0.66 7.32 3.80
N ARG A 83 -0.40 8.56 4.20
CA ARG A 83 0.85 9.28 4.02
C ARG A 83 1.34 9.71 5.41
N GLU A 84 2.56 9.31 5.77
CA GLU A 84 3.17 9.56 7.08
C GLU A 84 3.11 11.04 7.47
N LEU A 85 2.92 11.38 8.73
CA LEU A 85 3.06 12.72 9.28
C LEU A 85 4.12 12.71 10.37
N ASP A 86 4.76 13.85 10.59
CA ASP A 86 5.66 14.03 11.73
C ASP A 86 4.86 14.20 13.05
N GLU A 87 5.56 14.27 14.18
CA GLU A 87 4.94 14.41 15.50
C GLU A 87 4.08 15.69 15.65
N SER A 88 4.31 16.69 14.81
CA SER A 88 3.53 17.94 14.78
C SER A 88 2.32 17.87 13.85
N GLY A 89 2.07 16.73 13.20
CA GLY A 89 0.99 16.54 12.24
C GLY A 89 1.26 17.16 10.87
N ARG A 90 2.50 17.56 10.57
CA ARG A 90 2.90 18.04 9.24
C ARG A 90 3.38 16.87 8.39
N PRO A 91 3.43 17.02 7.06
CA PRO A 91 4.05 16.02 6.20
C PRO A 91 5.48 15.69 6.68
N ALA A 92 5.69 14.48 7.20
CA ALA A 92 7.01 13.88 7.41
C ALA A 92 7.92 14.05 6.19
N ALA A 93 9.17 14.38 6.45
CA ALA A 93 10.19 14.66 5.44
C ALA A 93 11.55 14.30 6.07
N TRP A 94 11.89 13.01 6.07
CA TRP A 94 13.14 12.52 6.65
C TRP A 94 14.23 12.32 5.60
N ASP A 95 15.48 12.39 6.03
CA ASP A 95 16.64 12.19 5.15
C ASP A 95 16.78 10.70 4.81
N CYS A 96 16.45 10.33 3.57
CA CYS A 96 16.50 8.95 3.10
C CYS A 96 17.88 8.29 3.26
N LEU A 97 18.94 9.10 3.18
CA LEU A 97 20.33 8.66 3.15
C LEU A 97 21.06 8.88 4.48
N GLY A 98 20.47 9.66 5.39
CA GLY A 98 21.05 10.00 6.70
C GLY A 98 20.30 9.43 7.91
N ASP A 99 18.97 9.28 7.82
CA ASP A 99 18.14 8.87 8.94
C ASP A 99 18.04 7.34 9.08
N THR A 100 17.63 6.92 10.28
CA THR A 100 17.16 5.57 10.57
C THR A 100 15.65 5.59 10.75
N ARG A 101 14.93 4.77 9.98
CA ARG A 101 13.46 4.69 10.01
C ARG A 101 13.03 3.24 9.99
N ASN A 102 11.93 2.93 10.67
CA ASN A 102 11.33 1.60 10.63
C ASN A 102 9.86 1.71 10.26
N LEU A 103 9.35 0.68 9.61
CA LEU A 103 7.94 0.47 9.39
C LEU A 103 7.67 -1.02 9.57
N LYS A 104 6.70 -1.38 10.39
CA LYS A 104 6.17 -2.75 10.47
C LYS A 104 4.70 -2.73 10.10
N LEU A 105 4.31 -3.67 9.26
CA LEU A 105 2.94 -3.85 8.78
C LEU A 105 2.51 -5.29 9.03
N GLU A 106 1.27 -5.46 9.48
CA GLU A 106 0.51 -6.70 9.34
C GLU A 106 -0.69 -6.39 8.47
N GLN A 107 -0.79 -7.04 7.31
CA GLN A 107 -1.79 -6.71 6.29
C GLN A 107 -2.23 -7.92 5.48
N VAL A 108 -3.37 -7.79 4.81
CA VAL A 108 -3.98 -8.81 3.95
C VAL A 108 -4.43 -8.14 2.66
N VAL A 109 -3.95 -8.61 1.50
CA VAL A 109 -4.56 -8.23 0.21
C VAL A 109 -5.79 -9.09 0.02
N LEU A 110 -6.98 -8.48 0.03
CA LEU A 110 -8.27 -9.16 -0.03
C LEU A 110 -8.84 -9.24 -1.44
N HIS A 111 -8.61 -8.20 -2.25
CA HIS A 111 -9.14 -8.12 -3.60
C HIS A 111 -8.19 -7.34 -4.52
N THR A 112 -8.17 -7.64 -5.81
CA THR A 112 -7.52 -6.84 -6.86
C THR A 112 -8.38 -6.70 -8.10
N THR A 113 -7.99 -5.84 -9.03
CA THR A 113 -8.66 -5.80 -10.33
C THR A 113 -8.38 -7.05 -11.16
N THR A 114 -9.05 -7.20 -12.30
CA THR A 114 -8.99 -8.43 -13.11
C THR A 114 -8.23 -8.22 -14.43
N ALA A 115 -8.35 -7.06 -15.06
CA ALA A 115 -7.65 -6.77 -16.32
C ALA A 115 -6.15 -6.52 -16.10
N LYS A 116 -5.80 -5.83 -15.01
CA LYS A 116 -4.42 -5.62 -14.57
C LYS A 116 -4.30 -5.79 -13.05
N PRO A 117 -4.26 -7.03 -12.53
CA PRO A 117 -4.39 -7.38 -11.12
C PRO A 117 -3.15 -7.00 -10.29
N GLU A 118 -2.85 -5.70 -10.20
CA GLU A 118 -1.65 -5.18 -9.55
C GLU A 118 -2.02 -4.08 -8.57
N ALA A 119 -1.47 -4.14 -7.36
CA ALA A 119 -1.68 -3.11 -6.35
C ALA A 119 -0.42 -2.95 -5.50
N THR A 120 -0.04 -1.70 -5.25
CA THR A 120 1.00 -1.35 -4.29
C THR A 120 0.38 -1.21 -2.92
N ILE A 121 0.99 -1.84 -1.93
CA ILE A 121 0.45 -2.03 -0.58
C ILE A 121 1.34 -1.46 0.54
N GLY A 122 2.41 -0.75 0.16
CA GLY A 122 3.31 -0.08 1.09
C GLY A 122 4.49 0.52 0.34
N GLN A 123 4.99 1.68 0.78
CA GLN A 123 6.00 2.42 0.03
C GLN A 123 6.96 3.21 0.92
N ILE A 124 8.17 3.44 0.39
CA ILE A 124 8.97 4.64 0.66
C ILE A 124 8.87 5.51 -0.58
N HIS A 125 8.40 6.75 -0.42
CA HIS A 125 8.21 7.70 -1.50
C HIS A 125 8.94 9.01 -1.15
N ASP A 126 9.43 9.75 -2.14
CA ASP A 126 9.98 11.09 -1.94
C ASP A 126 9.13 12.19 -2.62
N ALA A 127 9.68 13.33 -3.02
CA ALA A 127 8.88 14.35 -3.70
C ALA A 127 8.40 13.93 -5.11
N LYS A 128 8.99 12.89 -5.71
CA LYS A 128 8.76 12.48 -7.09
C LYS A 128 8.64 10.97 -7.30
N ASN A 129 9.51 10.18 -6.66
CA ASN A 129 9.79 8.81 -7.02
C ASN A 129 9.34 7.81 -5.95
N ASP A 130 8.96 6.63 -6.43
CA ASP A 130 8.71 5.46 -5.61
C ASP A 130 10.05 4.76 -5.31
N ASN A 131 10.69 5.12 -4.20
CA ASN A 131 12.02 4.62 -3.83
C ASN A 131 12.00 3.15 -3.37
N LEU A 132 10.88 2.73 -2.78
CA LEU A 132 10.55 1.32 -2.52
C LEU A 132 9.04 1.15 -2.68
N MET A 133 8.61 0.14 -3.43
CA MET A 133 7.22 -0.31 -3.48
C MET A 133 7.13 -1.77 -3.06
N PHE A 134 6.21 -2.05 -2.14
CA PHE A 134 5.69 -3.38 -1.87
C PHE A 134 4.46 -3.60 -2.75
N LYS A 135 4.51 -4.58 -3.64
CA LYS A 135 3.50 -4.73 -4.68
C LYS A 135 3.00 -6.16 -4.80
N TYR A 136 1.69 -6.33 -4.84
CA TYR A 136 1.08 -7.56 -5.31
C TYR A 136 0.95 -7.53 -6.83
N VAL A 137 1.27 -8.65 -7.48
CA VAL A 137 1.03 -8.88 -8.91
C VAL A 137 0.32 -10.22 -9.10
N GLY A 138 -0.91 -10.15 -9.57
CA GLY A 138 -1.75 -11.31 -9.86
C GLY A 138 -1.41 -12.02 -11.18
N PRO A 139 -2.03 -13.18 -11.41
CA PRO A 139 -1.84 -13.97 -12.62
C PRO A 139 -2.57 -13.35 -13.82
N ALA A 140 -2.24 -13.80 -15.03
CA ALA A 140 -3.08 -13.52 -16.20
C ALA A 140 -4.45 -14.22 -16.04
N GLY A 141 -5.53 -13.53 -16.41
CA GLY A 141 -6.89 -14.08 -16.24
C GLY A 141 -7.37 -14.10 -14.79
N ALA A 142 -6.83 -13.21 -13.95
CA ALA A 142 -7.20 -13.05 -12.56
C ALA A 142 -8.72 -12.86 -12.35
N ASN A 143 -9.25 -13.46 -11.29
CA ASN A 143 -10.63 -13.27 -10.86
C ASN A 143 -10.80 -12.17 -9.79
N GLY A 144 -9.70 -11.67 -9.24
CA GLY A 144 -9.62 -10.56 -8.29
C GLY A 144 -9.86 -10.96 -6.84
N SER A 145 -10.27 -12.19 -6.52
CA SER A 145 -10.73 -12.58 -5.17
C SER A 145 -10.00 -13.77 -4.57
N THR A 146 -9.64 -14.78 -5.37
CA THR A 146 -9.01 -16.02 -4.89
C THR A 146 -7.73 -16.35 -5.66
N ASP A 147 -7.15 -15.35 -6.31
CA ASP A 147 -5.97 -15.55 -7.15
C ASP A 147 -4.74 -15.87 -6.30
N THR A 148 -3.85 -16.68 -6.89
CA THR A 148 -2.47 -16.82 -6.43
C THR A 148 -1.57 -16.03 -7.37
N GLY A 149 -0.92 -15.02 -6.81
CA GLY A 149 0.02 -14.16 -7.48
C GLY A 149 1.35 -14.15 -6.76
N ARG A 150 2.02 -13.00 -6.79
CA ARG A 150 3.31 -12.79 -6.13
C ARG A 150 3.38 -11.45 -5.43
N ILE A 151 4.20 -11.40 -4.38
CA ILE A 151 4.62 -10.18 -3.71
C ILE A 151 6.01 -9.80 -4.23
N GLU A 152 6.14 -8.59 -4.76
CA GLU A 152 7.37 -8.02 -5.30
C GLU A 152 7.79 -6.77 -4.53
N LEU A 153 9.10 -6.55 -4.49
CA LEU A 153 9.70 -5.25 -4.22
C LEU A 153 10.11 -4.61 -5.53
N LEU A 154 9.85 -3.30 -5.65
CA LEU A 154 10.38 -2.48 -6.72
C LEU A 154 11.19 -1.35 -6.08
N TRP A 155 12.40 -1.12 -6.57
CA TRP A 155 13.36 -0.19 -5.99
C TRP A 155 13.69 0.95 -6.95
N ASN A 156 13.94 2.14 -6.40
CA ASN A 156 14.52 3.28 -7.12
C ASN A 156 13.74 3.58 -8.42
N ASP A 157 12.45 3.90 -8.30
CA ASP A 157 11.52 4.12 -9.43
C ASP A 157 11.42 2.90 -10.36
N ALA A 158 11.29 1.72 -9.75
CA ALA A 158 11.18 0.42 -10.44
C ALA A 158 12.37 0.06 -11.35
N ALA A 159 13.55 0.65 -11.14
CA ALA A 159 14.78 0.27 -11.85
C ALA A 159 15.24 -1.15 -11.52
N GLN A 160 14.84 -1.68 -10.36
CA GLN A 160 15.15 -3.04 -9.91
C GLN A 160 13.91 -3.67 -9.27
N SER A 161 13.77 -4.98 -9.38
CA SER A 161 12.72 -5.73 -8.69
C SER A 161 13.22 -7.02 -8.07
N GLU A 162 12.52 -7.47 -7.02
CA GLU A 162 12.82 -8.72 -6.31
C GLU A 162 11.52 -9.37 -5.84
N VAL A 163 11.34 -10.68 -6.06
CA VAL A 163 10.14 -11.41 -5.64
C VAL A 163 10.29 -11.85 -4.18
N LEU A 164 9.42 -11.43 -3.28
CA LEU A 164 9.40 -11.86 -1.87
C LEU A 164 8.65 -13.17 -1.67
N ASP A 165 7.53 -13.33 -2.37
CA ASP A 165 6.67 -14.51 -2.34
C ASP A 165 6.17 -14.77 -3.74
N ALA A 166 6.50 -15.92 -4.33
CA ALA A 166 6.11 -16.26 -5.70
C ALA A 166 4.73 -16.92 -5.80
N ALA A 167 4.10 -17.25 -4.66
CA ALA A 167 2.85 -17.99 -4.60
C ALA A 167 1.95 -17.47 -3.47
N TYR A 168 1.84 -16.14 -3.36
CA TYR A 168 0.96 -15.49 -2.40
C TYR A 168 -0.49 -15.57 -2.88
N THR A 169 -1.37 -16.18 -2.09
CA THR A 169 -2.81 -16.23 -2.37
C THR A 169 -3.52 -15.07 -1.68
N LEU A 170 -4.41 -14.38 -2.41
CA LEU A 170 -5.28 -13.36 -1.83
C LEU A 170 -6.01 -13.89 -0.57
N GLY A 171 -6.14 -13.04 0.44
CA GLY A 171 -6.70 -13.38 1.75
C GLY A 171 -5.69 -13.93 2.77
N GLN A 172 -4.44 -14.23 2.40
CA GLN A 172 -3.43 -14.68 3.35
C GLN A 172 -2.81 -13.50 4.12
N PRO A 173 -2.82 -13.47 5.46
CA PRO A 173 -2.15 -12.42 6.20
C PRO A 173 -0.63 -12.48 6.05
N MET A 174 -0.01 -11.32 5.90
CA MET A 174 1.45 -11.16 5.81
C MET A 174 1.98 -10.15 6.82
N ARG A 175 3.23 -10.36 7.24
CA ARG A 175 4.02 -9.36 7.96
C ARG A 175 5.14 -8.84 7.10
N VAL A 176 5.33 -7.53 7.16
CA VAL A 176 6.40 -6.82 6.48
C VAL A 176 7.10 -5.92 7.49
N LYS A 177 8.43 -5.96 7.53
CA LYS A 177 9.25 -4.98 8.23
C LYS A 177 10.19 -4.32 7.23
N VAL A 178 10.20 -3.00 7.20
CA VAL A 178 11.16 -2.16 6.48
C VAL A 178 12.02 -1.47 7.51
N ALA A 179 13.34 -1.64 7.42
CA ALA A 179 14.33 -0.98 8.26
C ALA A 179 15.29 -0.20 7.36
N VAL A 180 15.24 1.12 7.43
CA VAL A 180 16.12 2.06 6.75
C VAL A 180 17.21 2.48 7.74
N ASN A 181 18.46 2.43 7.31
CA ASN A 181 19.61 2.95 8.05
C ASN A 181 20.58 3.59 7.06
N LYS A 182 20.58 4.92 6.99
CA LYS A 182 21.51 5.69 6.15
C LYS A 182 21.53 5.23 4.68
N GLY A 183 20.35 5.15 4.07
CA GLY A 183 20.14 4.70 2.70
C GLY A 183 20.23 3.18 2.46
N ALA A 184 20.69 2.38 3.44
CA ALA A 184 20.56 0.93 3.38
C ALA A 184 19.16 0.53 3.85
N VAL A 185 18.46 -0.29 3.07
CA VAL A 185 17.10 -0.74 3.38
C VAL A 185 17.09 -2.25 3.48
N GLN A 186 16.69 -2.76 4.63
CA GLN A 186 16.40 -4.16 4.83
C GLN A 186 14.89 -4.36 4.91
N VAL A 187 14.41 -5.33 4.14
CA VAL A 187 13.03 -5.75 4.10
C VAL A 187 12.94 -7.18 4.59
N THR A 188 12.10 -7.43 5.60
CA THR A 188 11.74 -8.77 6.06
C THR A 188 10.27 -9.03 5.77
N TYR A 189 9.97 -10.16 5.15
CA TYR A 189 8.64 -10.61 4.78
C TYR A 189 8.35 -11.96 5.44
N ARG A 190 7.10 -12.14 5.89
CA ARG A 190 6.58 -13.41 6.36
C ARG A 190 5.13 -13.60 5.93
N ASN A 191 4.84 -14.67 5.21
CA ASN A 191 3.48 -15.15 4.97
C ASN A 191 3.04 -15.93 6.22
N LEU A 192 1.95 -15.50 6.87
CA LEU A 192 1.52 -16.11 8.14
C LEU A 192 0.74 -17.42 7.93
N VAL A 193 0.34 -17.75 6.70
CA VAL A 193 -0.35 -19.01 6.37
C VAL A 193 0.65 -20.06 5.91
N SER A 194 1.46 -19.76 4.89
CA SER A 194 2.45 -20.73 4.38
C SER A 194 3.68 -20.86 5.27
N GLY A 195 3.93 -19.88 6.14
CA GLY A 195 5.14 -19.79 6.94
C GLY A 195 6.38 -19.36 6.15
N LEU A 196 6.24 -19.01 4.86
CA LEU A 196 7.34 -18.51 4.05
C LEU A 196 7.92 -17.24 4.68
N GLU A 197 9.24 -17.22 4.86
CA GLU A 197 10.00 -16.06 5.30
C GLU A 197 11.06 -15.70 4.25
N LYS A 198 11.21 -14.41 3.96
CA LYS A 198 12.27 -13.90 3.08
C LYS A 198 12.78 -12.57 3.59
N GLN A 199 14.09 -12.37 3.53
CA GLN A 199 14.75 -11.12 3.84
C GLN A 199 15.55 -10.64 2.63
N VAL A 200 15.36 -9.39 2.24
CA VAL A 200 16.05 -8.74 1.12
C VAL A 200 16.67 -7.45 1.63
N ALA A 201 17.87 -7.12 1.16
CA ALA A 201 18.50 -5.84 1.44
C ALA A 201 18.97 -5.19 0.14
N ALA A 202 18.73 -3.90 0.01
CA ALA A 202 19.19 -3.07 -1.09
C ALA A 202 19.58 -1.69 -0.56
N ARG A 203 20.17 -0.86 -1.42
CA ARG A 203 20.41 0.56 -1.11
C ARG A 203 19.51 1.42 -1.98
N LEU A 204 19.01 2.50 -1.39
CA LEU A 204 18.43 3.59 -2.14
C LEU A 204 19.52 4.23 -2.99
N ASP A 205 19.21 4.52 -4.25
CA ASP A 205 20.13 5.18 -5.17
C ASP A 205 20.11 6.69 -4.89
N PRO A 206 21.21 7.29 -4.41
CA PRO A 206 21.27 8.72 -4.12
C PRO A 206 20.95 9.61 -5.31
N THR A 207 21.20 9.13 -6.54
CA THR A 207 20.91 9.89 -7.77
C THR A 207 19.43 9.90 -8.13
N SER A 208 18.66 8.96 -7.57
CA SER A 208 17.22 8.86 -7.75
C SER A 208 16.42 9.65 -6.69
N ILE A 209 17.02 9.97 -5.54
CA ILE A 209 16.31 10.66 -4.45
C ILE A 209 16.00 12.11 -4.83
N VAL A 210 14.72 12.49 -4.73
CA VAL A 210 14.25 13.88 -4.89
C VAL A 210 13.69 14.40 -3.58
N GLY A 211 14.51 15.19 -2.88
CA GLY A 211 14.12 15.81 -1.62
C GLY A 211 14.17 14.82 -0.45
N ALA A 212 13.10 14.77 0.33
CA ALA A 212 13.00 13.96 1.54
C ALA A 212 12.00 12.82 1.37
N CYS A 213 12.20 11.74 2.13
CA CYS A 213 11.35 10.57 2.08
C CYS A 213 10.26 10.58 3.14
N PHE A 214 9.25 9.75 2.90
CA PHE A 214 8.16 9.42 3.82
C PHE A 214 7.59 8.04 3.49
N PHE A 215 6.98 7.40 4.48
CA PHE A 215 6.26 6.15 4.27
C PHE A 215 4.84 6.40 3.72
N LYS A 216 4.35 5.40 2.96
CA LYS A 216 2.94 5.29 2.57
C LYS A 216 2.44 3.87 2.77
N VAL A 217 1.18 3.73 3.18
CA VAL A 217 0.58 2.44 3.56
C VAL A 217 -0.90 2.43 3.22
N GLY A 218 -1.40 1.41 2.53
CA GLY A 218 -2.80 1.31 2.09
C GLY A 218 -2.90 0.55 0.78
N VAL A 219 -3.80 0.96 -0.11
CA VAL A 219 -3.90 0.40 -1.45
C VAL A 219 -3.74 1.48 -2.52
N TYR A 220 -2.73 1.32 -3.36
CA TYR A 220 -2.48 2.13 -4.55
C TYR A 220 -2.60 1.25 -5.79
N ILE A 221 -3.77 1.28 -6.44
CA ILE A 221 -4.13 0.39 -7.54
C ILE A 221 -3.23 0.65 -8.75
N GLN A 222 -2.46 -0.34 -9.18
CA GLN A 222 -1.57 -0.21 -10.34
C GLN A 222 -2.31 -0.52 -11.64
N ALA A 223 -3.60 -0.19 -11.69
CA ALA A 223 -4.49 -0.36 -12.82
C ALA A 223 -5.32 0.91 -12.99
N CYS A 224 -5.87 1.11 -14.18
CA CYS A 224 -6.68 2.27 -14.48
C CYS A 224 -7.78 1.93 -15.47
N SER A 225 -8.83 2.74 -15.44
CA SER A 225 -9.85 2.78 -16.47
C SER A 225 -9.66 4.01 -17.36
N LYS A 226 -10.10 3.92 -18.62
CA LYS A 226 -10.12 5.06 -19.55
C LYS A 226 -11.13 6.12 -19.16
N LEU A 227 -12.14 5.75 -18.38
CA LEU A 227 -13.11 6.67 -17.79
C LEU A 227 -12.92 6.67 -16.27
N ASP A 228 -13.10 7.82 -15.63
CA ASP A 228 -13.23 7.88 -14.18
C ASP A 228 -14.63 7.43 -13.73
N ALA A 229 -14.85 7.36 -12.42
CA ALA A 229 -16.11 6.95 -11.80
C ALA A 229 -17.28 7.91 -12.11
N TYR A 230 -17.00 9.09 -12.67
CA TYR A 230 -17.97 10.10 -13.08
C TYR A 230 -18.17 10.13 -14.60
N GLY A 231 -17.56 9.18 -15.34
CA GLY A 231 -17.65 9.08 -16.79
C GLY A 231 -16.76 10.05 -17.56
N LYS A 232 -15.83 10.76 -16.90
CA LYS A 232 -14.89 11.67 -17.58
C LYS A 232 -13.64 10.91 -18.06
N PRO A 233 -13.00 11.32 -19.18
CA PRO A 233 -11.80 10.66 -19.67
C PRO A 233 -10.60 10.75 -18.71
N ASN A 234 -9.96 9.62 -18.45
CA ASN A 234 -8.65 9.52 -17.81
C ASN A 234 -7.56 9.52 -18.89
N ALA A 235 -7.26 10.70 -19.42
CA ALA A 235 -6.29 10.87 -20.50
C ALA A 235 -4.89 10.33 -20.17
N VAL A 236 -4.50 10.25 -18.90
CA VAL A 236 -3.20 9.69 -18.48
C VAL A 236 -3.21 8.17 -18.63
N CYS A 237 -4.32 7.53 -18.26
CA CYS A 237 -4.52 6.10 -18.48
C CYS A 237 -4.56 5.78 -19.98
N GLU A 238 -5.33 6.54 -20.76
CA GLU A 238 -5.43 6.31 -22.22
C GLU A 238 -4.09 6.39 -22.94
N LYS A 239 -3.22 7.33 -22.53
CA LYS A 239 -1.86 7.48 -23.08
C LYS A 239 -0.93 6.30 -22.78
N LYS A 240 -1.30 5.37 -21.89
CA LYS A 240 -0.49 4.16 -21.62
C LYS A 240 -0.39 3.25 -22.85
N GLY A 241 -1.30 3.35 -23.82
CA GLY A 241 -1.22 2.60 -25.08
C GLY A 241 -1.27 1.08 -24.91
N TRP A 242 -1.80 0.60 -23.78
CA TRP A 242 -1.92 -0.84 -23.52
C TRP A 242 -2.93 -1.50 -24.47
N ASP A 243 -2.81 -2.83 -24.60
CA ASP A 243 -3.88 -3.67 -25.15
C ASP A 243 -5.21 -3.35 -24.45
N ALA A 244 -6.30 -3.29 -25.22
CA ALA A 244 -7.62 -2.90 -24.72
C ALA A 244 -8.07 -3.75 -23.51
N ARG A 245 -7.65 -5.01 -23.43
CA ARG A 245 -7.99 -5.95 -22.36
C ARG A 245 -7.23 -5.71 -21.05
N ARG A 246 -6.30 -4.75 -21.02
CA ARG A 246 -5.55 -4.36 -19.80
C ARG A 246 -6.17 -3.16 -19.08
N TYR A 247 -7.17 -2.51 -19.67
CA TYR A 247 -7.92 -1.45 -18.99
C TYR A 247 -9.05 -2.07 -18.21
N ASP A 248 -9.14 -1.69 -16.94
CA ASP A 248 -10.22 -2.15 -16.06
C ASP A 248 -11.48 -1.28 -16.24
N ALA A 249 -12.62 -1.81 -15.81
CA ALA A 249 -13.83 -1.01 -15.65
C ALA A 249 -13.64 0.02 -14.51
N PRO A 250 -14.28 1.20 -14.54
CA PRO A 250 -14.09 2.24 -13.52
C PRO A 250 -14.33 1.77 -12.07
N GLU A 251 -15.25 0.81 -11.88
CA GLU A 251 -15.63 0.22 -10.59
C GLU A 251 -14.73 -0.93 -10.12
N ALA A 252 -13.89 -1.49 -11.01
CA ALA A 252 -12.96 -2.55 -10.63
C ALA A 252 -12.02 -2.03 -9.54
N TYR A 253 -11.80 -2.82 -8.48
CA TYR A 253 -11.15 -2.32 -7.28
C TYR A 253 -10.09 -3.27 -6.73
N ALA A 254 -9.20 -2.71 -5.92
CA ALA A 254 -8.33 -3.44 -5.02
C ALA A 254 -8.66 -3.08 -3.57
N GLU A 255 -8.50 -4.04 -2.67
CA GLU A 255 -8.78 -3.89 -1.25
C GLU A 255 -7.72 -4.56 -0.39
N VAL A 256 -7.28 -3.84 0.63
CA VAL A 256 -6.32 -4.32 1.63
C VAL A 256 -6.90 -4.11 3.02
N LEU A 257 -6.83 -5.14 3.86
CA LEU A 257 -7.04 -5.02 5.30
C LEU A 257 -5.69 -4.78 5.96
N ILE A 258 -5.55 -3.67 6.69
CA ILE A 258 -4.36 -3.42 7.51
C ILE A 258 -4.71 -3.67 8.96
N GLN A 259 -4.03 -4.65 9.54
CA GLN A 259 -4.27 -5.13 10.89
C GLN A 259 -3.37 -4.43 11.90
N ARG A 260 -2.15 -4.02 11.50
CA ARG A 260 -1.20 -3.28 12.35
C ARG A 260 -0.26 -2.38 11.54
N ILE A 261 0.10 -1.24 12.13
CA ILE A 261 1.14 -0.33 11.65
C ILE A 261 1.97 0.13 12.86
N GLU A 262 3.30 -0.03 12.80
CA GLU A 262 4.25 0.52 13.78
C GLU A 262 5.37 1.25 13.03
N MET A 263 5.80 2.42 13.53
CA MET A 263 6.93 3.21 13.01
C MET A 263 7.99 3.42 14.09
#